data_AF-G3ML26-F1
#
_entry.id   AF-G3ML26-F1
#
_cell.length_a   1.000
_cell.length_b   1.000
_cell.length_c   1.000
_cell.angle_alpha   90.00
_cell.angle_beta   90.00
_cell.angle_gamma   90.00
#
_symmetry.space_group_name_H-M   'P 1'
#
loop_
_entity.id
_entity.type
_entity.pdbx_description
1 polymer ?
#
loop_
_entity_poly.entity_id
_entity_poly.type
_entity_poly.pdbx_seq_one_letter_code
_entity_poly.pdbx_strand_id
1 'polypeptide(L)'
;MAFWHQYQPPPPLPPPSNQAFGGSAHSAVQPPPPLPPSNQAFGESAHSAVPNQGYQAWPPAPLPHGTQPMPVPGYVAPYSAPLPAMQPFQPPPNVLGLQQVQRPCGPPPFLGNGGVTNRPPLWTNSCAPPVEPVSMQAPDKPPEEEPKGDRQLGLLPPWLQNKVQAYESGKKAAPCLKPDTSPLVMLREALEALETLKQLETLAESLLHCEGDEQWSVLMQHVEVHQAKLLSRCKELSKEDVMSRLTTSIERRRKKRERLKRQRVRREQEAEEEKMRVATVEANINACRQRILDKANQERQEAEMKEEVDSILSEIRFKINRTREYLEKLEALKQLRAARKESYQQKGLYVASEADSNFQDGVASVQRLLEDQLSDYLKEETALKVMLETEQKEQYESSKLANKQEAVLRSLFGSTEVDPAVLPFNKLYTSSSESLESLAWVRNSWDQFLVPPDHPGGSSVPVQWVVPPEPSSHSWAMFCTS
;
A
#
# COMPACT_ATOMS: atom_id res chain seq x y z
N MET A 1 7.23 -20.72 -45.18
CA MET A 1 5.84 -21.09 -44.87
C MET A 1 5.27 -20.03 -43.95
N ALA A 2 4.63 -19.05 -44.57
CA ALA A 2 3.86 -18.01 -43.91
C ALA A 2 2.53 -18.59 -43.44
N PHE A 3 2.09 -18.33 -42.21
CA PHE A 3 0.68 -18.31 -41.78
C PHE A 3 0.62 -17.97 -40.29
N TRP A 4 0.78 -16.70 -39.94
CA TRP A 4 0.27 -16.12 -38.69
C TRP A 4 0.04 -14.62 -38.91
N HIS A 5 -1.08 -14.29 -39.56
CA HIS A 5 -1.63 -12.95 -39.50
C HIS A 5 -3.01 -12.99 -38.85
N GLN A 6 -3.19 -12.02 -37.94
CA GLN A 6 -4.44 -11.34 -37.62
C GLN A 6 -5.47 -12.11 -36.77
N TYR A 7 -5.28 -12.03 -35.45
CA TYR A 7 -6.40 -11.91 -34.52
C TYR A 7 -6.58 -10.42 -34.20
N GLN A 8 -7.66 -9.81 -34.69
CA GLN A 8 -8.17 -8.55 -34.16
C GLN A 8 -9.09 -8.85 -32.97
N PRO A 9 -8.96 -8.14 -31.84
CA PRO A 9 -9.92 -8.25 -30.75
C PRO A 9 -11.29 -7.68 -31.17
N PRO A 10 -12.40 -8.23 -30.66
CA PRO A 10 -13.74 -7.75 -30.99
C PRO A 10 -13.99 -6.35 -30.39
N PRO A 11 -14.87 -5.54 -31.02
CA PRO A 11 -15.22 -4.22 -30.51
C PRO A 11 -16.04 -4.32 -29.20
N PRO A 12 -15.96 -3.29 -28.33
CA PRO A 12 -16.69 -3.27 -27.08
C PRO A 12 -18.21 -3.18 -27.31
N LEU A 13 -18.96 -3.91 -26.48
CA LEU A 13 -20.43 -3.91 -26.48
C LEU A 13 -20.99 -2.54 -26.08
N PRO A 14 -22.10 -2.08 -26.70
CA PRO A 14 -22.78 -0.87 -26.27
C PRO A 14 -23.45 -1.04 -24.90
N PRO A 15 -23.63 0.05 -24.13
CA PRO A 15 -24.29 -0.01 -22.83
C PRO A 15 -25.78 -0.38 -22.98
N PRO A 16 -26.39 -1.03 -21.96
CA PRO A 16 -27.77 -1.48 -22.03
C PRO A 16 -28.73 -0.28 -22.09
N SER A 17 -29.57 -0.29 -23.13
CA SER A 17 -30.72 0.59 -23.28
C SER A 17 -31.74 0.32 -22.17
N ASN A 18 -32.08 1.34 -21.38
CA ASN A 18 -33.23 1.32 -20.48
C ASN A 18 -34.53 1.18 -21.28
N GLN A 19 -34.99 -0.04 -21.50
CA GLN A 19 -36.38 -0.31 -21.86
C GLN A 19 -37.15 -0.63 -20.59
N ALA A 20 -37.98 0.34 -20.19
CA ALA A 20 -39.00 0.20 -19.18
C ALA A 20 -40.01 -0.87 -19.62
N PHE A 21 -40.13 -1.93 -18.82
CA PHE A 21 -41.27 -2.83 -18.90
C PHE A 21 -42.50 -2.12 -18.32
N GLY A 22 -43.48 -1.89 -19.18
CA GLY A 22 -44.83 -1.50 -18.79
C GLY A 22 -45.57 -2.66 -18.13
N GLY A 23 -46.27 -2.34 -17.05
CA GLY A 23 -47.26 -3.19 -16.39
C GLY A 23 -48.33 -2.33 -15.72
N SER A 24 -49.48 -2.20 -16.40
CA SER A 24 -50.81 -1.85 -15.86
C SER A 24 -51.12 -2.60 -14.55
N ALA A 25 -52.00 -2.19 -13.64
CA ALA A 25 -52.90 -1.05 -13.48
C ALA A 25 -53.45 -1.16 -12.05
N HIS A 26 -53.66 -0.06 -11.31
CA HIS A 26 -54.73 0.06 -10.30
C HIS A 26 -54.97 1.54 -9.92
N SER A 27 -56.22 1.97 -10.16
CA SER A 27 -57.04 2.98 -9.47
C SER A 27 -56.43 4.25 -8.83
N ALA A 28 -56.69 5.37 -9.50
CA ALA A 28 -57.40 6.56 -9.02
C ALA A 28 -57.19 7.06 -7.56
N VAL A 29 -56.43 8.16 -7.41
CA VAL A 29 -56.82 9.37 -6.64
C VAL A 29 -56.17 10.58 -7.32
N GLN A 30 -56.96 11.55 -7.78
CA GLN A 30 -56.50 12.82 -8.36
C GLN A 30 -56.08 13.82 -7.26
N PRO A 31 -55.00 14.59 -7.44
CA PRO A 31 -54.81 15.90 -6.81
C PRO A 31 -55.23 17.06 -7.74
N PRO A 32 -55.61 18.23 -7.18
CA PRO A 32 -56.24 19.34 -7.91
C PRO A 32 -55.26 20.14 -8.80
N PRO A 33 -55.77 20.89 -9.80
CA PRO A 33 -54.95 21.63 -10.76
C PRO A 33 -54.36 22.94 -10.19
N PRO A 34 -53.20 23.39 -10.68
CA PRO A 34 -52.64 24.70 -10.32
C PRO A 34 -53.38 25.84 -11.04
N LEU A 35 -53.59 26.93 -10.28
CA LEU A 35 -54.18 28.19 -10.73
C LEU A 35 -53.26 28.95 -11.72
N PRO A 36 -53.83 29.78 -12.62
CA PRO A 36 -53.09 30.45 -13.69
C PRO A 36 -52.32 31.70 -13.22
N PRO A 37 -51.20 32.06 -13.88
CA PRO A 37 -50.54 33.34 -13.67
C PRO A 37 -51.35 34.48 -14.31
N SER A 38 -51.58 35.52 -13.49
CA SER A 38 -52.25 36.76 -13.88
C SER A 38 -51.39 37.58 -14.84
N ASN A 39 -52.03 38.07 -15.89
CA ASN A 39 -51.53 39.09 -16.80
C ASN A 39 -51.14 40.38 -16.05
N GLN A 40 -49.96 40.92 -16.35
CA GLN A 40 -49.78 42.36 -16.56
C GLN A 40 -48.79 42.59 -17.69
N ALA A 41 -49.30 43.24 -18.74
CA ALA A 41 -48.58 43.74 -19.89
C ALA A 41 -48.02 45.14 -19.57
N PHE A 42 -46.81 45.45 -20.04
CA PHE A 42 -46.49 46.54 -20.99
C PHE A 42 -44.98 46.81 -20.99
N GLY A 43 -44.40 46.99 -22.18
CA GLY A 43 -43.15 47.73 -22.34
C GLY A 43 -42.12 47.09 -23.26
N GLU A 44 -42.38 47.11 -24.56
CA GLU A 44 -41.35 47.02 -25.59
C GLU A 44 -40.30 48.12 -25.40
N SER A 45 -39.01 47.79 -25.48
CA SER A 45 -38.03 48.58 -26.25
C SER A 45 -36.69 47.87 -26.34
N ALA A 46 -36.13 47.99 -27.53
CA ALA A 46 -35.05 47.20 -28.08
C ALA A 46 -33.66 47.84 -27.86
N HIS A 47 -32.64 47.02 -28.15
CA HIS A 47 -31.27 47.38 -28.51
C HIS A 47 -30.42 48.13 -27.47
N SER A 48 -29.43 47.43 -26.90
CA SER A 48 -28.03 47.62 -27.33
C SER A 48 -27.09 46.70 -26.57
N ALA A 49 -26.31 45.93 -27.34
CA ALA A 49 -25.09 45.32 -26.89
C ALA A 49 -24.08 46.43 -26.55
N VAL A 50 -23.45 46.35 -25.38
CA VAL A 50 -22.25 47.12 -25.04
C VAL A 50 -21.17 46.14 -24.59
N PRO A 51 -19.93 46.28 -25.07
CA PRO A 51 -18.89 45.30 -24.90
C PRO A 51 -18.10 45.49 -23.60
N ASN A 52 -17.48 44.37 -23.22
CA ASN A 52 -16.44 44.21 -22.23
C ASN A 52 -15.31 45.25 -22.41
N GLN A 53 -15.06 46.10 -21.42
CA GLN A 53 -13.86 46.94 -21.33
C GLN A 53 -13.28 46.90 -19.90
N GLY A 54 -12.12 46.24 -19.80
CA GLY A 54 -10.88 46.82 -19.30
C GLY A 54 -10.89 47.51 -17.94
N TYR A 55 -10.39 46.80 -16.93
CA TYR A 55 -9.80 47.38 -15.74
C TYR A 55 -8.72 48.42 -16.11
N GLN A 56 -8.92 49.68 -15.75
CA GLN A 56 -7.85 50.68 -15.68
C GLN A 56 -7.43 50.87 -14.22
N ALA A 57 -6.17 50.55 -13.96
CA ALA A 57 -5.46 50.84 -12.72
C ALA A 57 -5.22 52.35 -12.60
N TRP A 58 -5.44 52.89 -11.41
CA TRP A 58 -5.07 54.26 -11.05
C TRP A 58 -3.56 54.33 -10.76
N PRO A 59 -2.84 55.40 -11.19
CA PRO A 59 -1.44 55.59 -10.83
C PRO A 59 -1.30 56.20 -9.41
N PRO A 60 -0.20 55.96 -8.69
CA PRO A 60 0.03 56.57 -7.38
C PRO A 60 0.51 58.02 -7.52
N ALA A 61 -0.02 58.90 -6.68
CA ALA A 61 0.44 60.28 -6.53
C ALA A 61 1.74 60.35 -5.70
N PRO A 62 2.67 61.29 -5.98
CA PRO A 62 3.91 61.45 -5.22
C PRO A 62 3.70 62.35 -3.99
N LEU A 63 4.29 61.98 -2.85
CA LEU A 63 4.37 62.84 -1.66
C LEU A 63 5.78 63.44 -1.52
N PRO A 64 5.89 64.73 -1.16
CA PRO A 64 7.17 65.42 -1.03
C PRO A 64 7.79 65.27 0.37
N HIS A 65 9.11 65.43 0.39
CA HIS A 65 9.97 65.41 1.56
C HIS A 65 9.64 66.48 2.62
N GLY A 66 9.75 66.06 3.88
CA GLY A 66 10.59 66.74 4.88
C GLY A 66 9.96 67.89 5.66
N THR A 67 9.62 67.64 6.92
CA THR A 67 9.80 68.62 8.01
C THR A 67 9.90 67.86 9.34
N GLN A 68 10.99 68.11 10.07
CA GLN A 68 11.19 67.66 11.45
C GLN A 68 10.49 68.60 12.43
N PRO A 69 10.18 68.14 13.66
CA PRO A 69 10.10 69.01 14.82
C PRO A 69 11.12 68.67 15.93
N MET A 70 11.60 69.75 16.55
CA MET A 70 12.52 69.85 17.70
C MET A 70 11.84 69.51 19.06
N PRO A 71 12.61 69.31 20.16
CA PRO A 71 12.18 68.58 21.35
C PRO A 71 11.65 69.47 22.50
N VAL A 72 10.93 68.86 23.45
CA VAL A 72 10.50 69.47 24.73
C VAL A 72 10.94 68.56 25.91
N PRO A 73 11.40 69.10 27.05
CA PRO A 73 12.14 68.34 28.07
C PRO A 73 11.33 67.92 29.31
N GLY A 74 11.75 66.77 29.89
CA GLY A 74 11.97 66.61 31.33
C GLY A 74 10.81 66.15 32.23
N TYR A 75 10.79 64.85 32.59
CA TYR A 75 10.49 64.36 33.95
C TYR A 75 11.25 63.05 34.19
N VAL A 76 11.80 62.88 35.41
CA VAL A 76 12.85 61.91 35.75
C VAL A 76 12.36 60.87 36.78
N ALA A 77 12.69 59.59 36.49
CA ALA A 77 12.95 58.42 37.37
C ALA A 77 11.79 57.70 38.13
N PRO A 78 11.95 56.42 38.56
CA PRO A 78 13.18 55.59 38.58
C PRO A 78 13.11 54.14 38.00
N TYR A 79 14.30 53.71 37.54
CA TYR A 79 14.91 52.37 37.55
C TYR A 79 14.09 51.09 37.26
N SER A 80 14.39 50.47 36.11
CA SER A 80 14.51 49.01 35.94
C SER A 80 15.42 48.70 34.74
N ALA A 81 16.37 47.77 34.92
CA ALA A 81 17.46 47.46 33.99
C ALA A 81 16.98 46.81 32.66
N PRO A 82 17.73 46.97 31.55
CA PRO A 82 17.34 46.42 30.24
C PRO A 82 17.87 44.99 30.02
N LEU A 83 16.98 44.10 29.60
CA LEU A 83 17.30 42.81 28.97
C LEU A 83 17.42 42.99 27.44
N PRO A 84 18.34 42.30 26.76
CA PRO A 84 18.61 42.49 25.33
C PRO A 84 17.58 41.82 24.42
N ALA A 85 17.30 42.51 23.31
CA ALA A 85 16.42 42.07 22.23
C ALA A 85 16.95 40.79 21.54
N MET A 86 16.09 39.79 21.39
CA MET A 86 16.32 38.59 20.59
C MET A 86 16.09 38.91 19.10
N GLN A 87 17.11 38.63 18.29
CA GLN A 87 17.05 38.63 16.82
C GLN A 87 16.45 37.32 16.27
N PRO A 88 15.94 37.33 15.02
CA PRO A 88 15.42 36.13 14.35
C PRO A 88 16.53 35.13 14.01
N PHE A 89 16.25 33.84 14.24
CA PHE A 89 17.11 32.70 13.93
C PHE A 89 17.41 32.60 12.41
N GLN A 90 18.70 32.59 12.07
CA GLN A 90 19.21 32.07 10.78
C GLN A 90 19.70 30.62 10.96
N PRO A 91 19.56 29.73 9.95
CA PRO A 91 20.11 28.38 9.99
C PRO A 91 21.64 28.35 9.75
N PRO A 92 22.35 27.31 10.27
CA PRO A 92 23.82 27.25 10.23
C PRO A 92 24.39 26.88 8.85
N PRO A 93 25.67 27.22 8.58
CA PRO A 93 26.30 27.14 7.28
C PRO A 93 26.83 25.73 6.95
N ASN A 94 26.72 25.40 5.68
CA ASN A 94 27.34 24.25 5.03
C ASN A 94 28.77 24.63 4.62
N VAL A 95 29.79 23.85 4.99
CA VAL A 95 31.18 24.06 4.53
C VAL A 95 31.80 22.75 4.02
N LEU A 96 31.76 22.65 2.69
CA LEU A 96 32.82 22.28 1.75
C LEU A 96 33.43 20.87 1.74
N GLY A 97 33.38 20.27 0.53
CA GLY A 97 34.23 19.16 0.11
C GLY A 97 33.94 18.70 -1.32
N LEU A 98 34.21 19.56 -2.30
CA LEU A 98 34.14 19.32 -3.76
C LEU A 98 34.95 18.09 -4.22
N GLN A 99 34.40 17.25 -5.11
CA GLN A 99 34.77 17.21 -6.54
C GLN A 99 34.12 16.02 -7.28
N GLN A 100 33.43 16.36 -8.37
CA GLN A 100 33.17 15.49 -9.52
C GLN A 100 34.50 15.09 -10.17
N VAL A 101 34.61 13.87 -10.72
CA VAL A 101 35.19 13.57 -12.05
C VAL A 101 34.82 12.13 -12.45
N GLN A 102 34.09 12.04 -13.56
CA GLN A 102 34.13 11.08 -14.68
C GLN A 102 34.18 9.56 -14.43
N ARG A 103 33.16 8.87 -14.98
CA ARG A 103 33.20 7.46 -15.37
C ARG A 103 34.00 7.27 -16.67
N PRO A 104 34.79 6.19 -16.75
CA PRO A 104 35.00 5.49 -18.01
C PRO A 104 34.45 4.05 -17.98
N CYS A 105 33.92 3.64 -19.13
CA CYS A 105 33.59 2.26 -19.49
C CYS A 105 34.85 1.37 -19.56
N GLY A 106 34.70 0.06 -19.27
CA GLY A 106 35.60 -1.00 -19.72
C GLY A 106 35.94 -2.06 -18.67
N PRO A 107 35.77 -3.38 -18.93
CA PRO A 107 35.98 -4.46 -17.97
C PRO A 107 37.41 -5.04 -18.04
N PRO A 108 37.90 -5.67 -16.96
CA PRO A 108 38.66 -6.93 -17.11
C PRO A 108 38.50 -7.87 -15.88
N PRO A 109 39.29 -8.94 -15.72
CA PRO A 109 39.02 -10.25 -16.29
C PRO A 109 38.79 -11.33 -15.23
N PHE A 110 38.27 -12.45 -15.72
CA PHE A 110 38.12 -13.74 -15.06
C PHE A 110 39.51 -14.30 -14.67
N LEU A 111 39.73 -14.55 -13.37
CA LEU A 111 40.66 -15.57 -12.87
C LEU A 111 40.10 -16.14 -11.57
N GLY A 112 40.24 -17.44 -11.43
CA GLY A 112 39.54 -18.24 -10.44
C GLY A 112 40.31 -18.52 -9.16
N ASN A 113 39.62 -19.33 -8.37
CA ASN A 113 40.10 -20.30 -7.39
C ASN A 113 40.11 -19.86 -5.91
N GLY A 114 39.53 -20.73 -5.08
CA GLY A 114 39.69 -20.73 -3.62
C GLY A 114 38.37 -20.56 -2.86
N GLY A 115 37.74 -21.68 -2.49
CA GLY A 115 36.50 -21.67 -1.72
C GLY A 115 36.71 -21.40 -0.23
N VAL A 116 35.71 -20.77 0.39
CA VAL A 116 35.39 -20.92 1.81
C VAL A 116 33.86 -20.80 1.95
N THR A 117 33.32 -21.67 2.78
CA THR A 117 31.92 -21.81 3.18
C THR A 117 31.29 -20.50 3.65
N ASN A 118 30.15 -20.10 3.07
CA ASN A 118 29.29 -19.06 3.63
C ASN A 118 27.88 -19.62 3.91
N ARG A 119 27.55 -19.58 5.20
CA ARG A 119 26.26 -19.89 5.83
C ARG A 119 25.37 -18.63 5.70
N PRO A 120 24.07 -18.74 5.40
CA PRO A 120 23.18 -17.57 5.34
C PRO A 120 22.84 -17.04 6.74
N PRO A 121 22.52 -15.74 6.89
CA PRO A 121 22.27 -15.12 8.19
C PRO A 121 20.90 -15.50 8.75
N LEU A 122 20.90 -15.90 10.02
CA LEU A 122 19.69 -16.04 10.83
C LEU A 122 19.19 -14.65 11.22
N TRP A 123 17.94 -14.37 10.86
CA TRP A 123 17.20 -13.21 11.36
C TRP A 123 16.75 -13.54 12.79
N THR A 124 17.20 -12.76 13.77
CA THR A 124 16.72 -12.84 15.15
C THR A 124 15.53 -11.90 15.30
N ASN A 125 14.33 -12.49 15.47
CA ASN A 125 13.17 -11.80 16.01
C ASN A 125 13.22 -11.92 17.54
N SER A 126 13.42 -10.78 18.20
CA SER A 126 13.26 -10.60 19.64
C SER A 126 11.77 -10.48 19.97
N CYS A 127 11.28 -11.29 20.91
CA CYS A 127 10.16 -10.98 21.81
C CYS A 127 9.98 -12.11 22.85
N ALA A 128 10.55 -11.96 24.05
CA ALA A 128 10.11 -12.62 25.27
C ALA A 128 10.61 -11.83 26.51
N PRO A 129 9.84 -11.80 27.63
CA PRO A 129 9.94 -10.78 28.70
C PRO A 129 11.01 -11.10 29.78
N PRO A 130 11.31 -10.14 30.69
CA PRO A 130 12.55 -10.15 31.48
C PRO A 130 12.43 -10.99 32.76
N VAL A 131 13.48 -11.74 33.07
CA VAL A 131 13.72 -12.32 34.40
C VAL A 131 15.14 -11.91 34.83
N GLU A 132 15.24 -11.34 36.03
CA GLU A 132 16.48 -10.84 36.63
C GLU A 132 17.51 -11.95 36.95
N PRO A 133 18.82 -11.63 37.04
CA PRO A 133 19.89 -12.61 37.10
C PRO A 133 20.24 -13.01 38.53
N VAL A 134 20.39 -14.31 38.77
CA VAL A 134 21.08 -14.85 39.95
C VAL A 134 22.53 -15.19 39.60
N SER A 135 23.40 -14.76 40.50
CA SER A 135 24.84 -14.66 40.46
C SER A 135 25.56 -15.91 40.98
N MET A 136 26.74 -16.21 40.42
CA MET A 136 27.88 -16.98 40.98
C MET A 136 27.61 -18.48 41.23
N GLN A 137 28.50 -19.43 40.90
CA GLN A 137 29.95 -19.46 41.04
C GLN A 137 30.50 -20.68 40.26
N ALA A 138 31.69 -20.52 39.69
CA ALA A 138 32.51 -21.63 39.18
C ALA A 138 33.24 -22.34 40.33
N PRO A 139 33.71 -23.58 40.10
CA PRO A 139 35.05 -23.93 40.52
C PRO A 139 35.89 -24.59 39.42
N ASP A 140 37.20 -24.41 39.58
CA ASP A 140 38.30 -24.66 38.66
C ASP A 140 38.70 -26.13 38.42
N LYS A 141 39.27 -26.33 37.21
CA LYS A 141 40.45 -27.13 36.80
C LYS A 141 40.25 -28.56 36.20
N PRO A 142 40.93 -28.88 35.06
CA PRO A 142 40.74 -30.11 34.27
C PRO A 142 41.69 -31.25 34.70
N PRO A 143 41.45 -32.49 34.22
CA PRO A 143 42.40 -33.02 33.23
C PRO A 143 41.81 -33.98 32.16
N GLU A 144 42.64 -34.17 31.13
CA GLU A 144 42.79 -35.34 30.25
C GLU A 144 41.95 -35.49 28.98
N GLU A 145 42.70 -35.44 27.88
CA GLU A 145 42.33 -35.75 26.51
C GLU A 145 42.20 -37.27 26.32
N GLU A 146 41.06 -37.71 25.81
CA GLU A 146 40.83 -39.06 25.30
C GLU A 146 40.26 -38.97 23.87
N PRO A 147 40.59 -39.92 22.97
CA PRO A 147 40.41 -39.77 21.53
C PRO A 147 38.93 -39.83 21.15
N LYS A 148 38.40 -38.69 20.69
CA LYS A 148 37.04 -38.56 20.15
C LYS A 148 36.93 -39.17 18.75
N GLY A 149 36.96 -40.50 18.66
CA GLY A 149 36.61 -41.26 17.45
C GLY A 149 35.19 -41.85 17.50
N ASP A 150 34.82 -42.47 18.62
CA ASP A 150 33.70 -43.43 18.60
C ASP A 150 32.44 -42.99 19.35
N ARG A 151 32.46 -41.83 20.03
CA ARG A 151 31.33 -41.36 20.85
C ARG A 151 30.22 -40.63 20.07
N GLN A 152 30.39 -40.33 18.79
CA GLN A 152 29.39 -39.57 18.02
C GLN A 152 28.29 -40.44 17.37
N LEU A 153 28.49 -41.76 17.26
CA LEU A 153 27.49 -42.66 16.67
C LEU A 153 26.37 -43.04 17.65
N GLY A 154 26.61 -42.95 18.96
CA GLY A 154 25.65 -43.34 20.00
C GLY A 154 24.50 -42.35 20.25
N LEU A 155 24.59 -41.12 19.74
CA LEU A 155 23.57 -40.06 19.95
C LEU A 155 22.56 -39.93 18.80
N LEU A 156 22.67 -40.77 17.77
CA LEU A 156 21.76 -40.76 16.61
C LEU A 156 20.55 -41.68 16.85
N PRO A 157 19.33 -41.30 16.42
CA PRO A 157 18.17 -42.18 16.46
C PRO A 157 18.44 -43.52 15.76
N PRO A 158 17.86 -44.65 16.23
CA PRO A 158 18.18 -46.00 15.73
C PRO A 158 18.02 -46.17 14.20
N TRP A 159 17.03 -45.48 13.60
CA TRP A 159 16.83 -45.51 12.15
C TRP A 159 17.96 -44.82 11.36
N LEU A 160 18.61 -43.83 11.96
CA LEU A 160 19.73 -43.08 11.38
C LEU A 160 21.04 -43.85 11.56
N GLN A 161 21.24 -44.50 12.70
CA GLN A 161 22.36 -45.44 12.91
C GLN A 161 22.32 -46.58 11.90
N ASN A 162 21.16 -47.20 11.70
CA ASN A 162 20.97 -48.24 10.68
C ASN A 162 21.23 -47.73 9.27
N LYS A 163 20.90 -46.46 8.98
CA LYS A 163 21.13 -45.85 7.67
C LYS A 163 22.61 -45.54 7.44
N VAL A 164 23.34 -45.09 8.47
CA VAL A 164 24.78 -44.86 8.42
C VAL A 164 25.51 -46.20 8.29
N GLN A 165 25.14 -47.22 9.06
CA GLN A 165 25.69 -48.57 8.93
C GLN A 165 25.38 -49.20 7.57
N ALA A 166 24.18 -49.00 7.01
CA ALA A 166 23.84 -49.41 5.64
C ALA A 166 24.69 -48.66 4.58
N TYR A 167 25.00 -47.39 4.83
CA TYR A 167 25.84 -46.58 3.96
C TYR A 167 27.32 -46.98 4.02
N GLU A 168 27.82 -47.33 5.21
CA GLU A 168 29.20 -47.79 5.44
C GLU A 168 29.42 -49.22 4.96
N SER A 169 28.46 -50.12 5.19
CA SER A 169 28.47 -51.47 4.62
C SER A 169 28.33 -51.45 3.09
N GLY A 170 27.52 -50.53 2.54
CA GLY A 170 27.43 -50.29 1.10
C GLY A 170 28.71 -49.70 0.48
N LYS A 171 29.50 -48.93 1.25
CA LYS A 171 30.83 -48.45 0.82
C LYS A 171 31.88 -49.55 0.78
N LYS A 172 31.80 -50.53 1.68
CA LYS A 172 32.73 -51.68 1.75
C LYS A 172 32.33 -52.84 0.84
N ALA A 173 31.06 -52.92 0.44
CA ALA A 173 30.49 -53.99 -0.37
C ALA A 173 30.19 -53.59 -1.83
N ALA A 174 30.81 -52.54 -2.36
CA ALA A 174 30.88 -52.39 -3.81
C ALA A 174 31.87 -53.44 -4.34
N PRO A 175 31.46 -54.43 -5.14
CA PRO A 175 32.40 -55.27 -5.84
C PRO A 175 33.27 -54.34 -6.68
N CYS A 176 34.58 -54.39 -6.48
CA CYS A 176 35.55 -53.88 -7.42
C CYS A 176 35.38 -54.68 -8.71
N LEU A 177 34.40 -54.28 -9.53
CA LEU A 177 34.37 -54.63 -10.93
C LEU A 177 35.65 -54.06 -11.51
N LYS A 178 36.39 -54.92 -12.20
CA LYS A 178 37.62 -54.62 -12.93
C LYS A 178 37.44 -53.31 -13.72
N PRO A 179 38.53 -52.60 -14.05
CA PRO A 179 38.46 -51.40 -14.88
C PRO A 179 38.02 -51.78 -16.30
N ASP A 180 36.74 -52.07 -16.47
CA ASP A 180 36.08 -52.06 -17.75
C ASP A 180 36.07 -50.58 -18.13
N THR A 181 36.96 -50.21 -19.05
CA THR A 181 37.01 -48.88 -19.65
C THR A 181 35.59 -48.42 -19.92
N SER A 182 35.14 -47.41 -19.17
CA SER A 182 33.78 -46.86 -19.28
C SER A 182 33.46 -46.67 -20.77
N PRO A 183 32.25 -46.95 -21.25
CA PRO A 183 31.91 -46.81 -22.66
C PRO A 183 32.12 -45.37 -23.17
N LEU A 184 32.17 -44.38 -22.27
CA LEU A 184 32.58 -43.01 -22.58
C LEU A 184 34.09 -42.87 -22.83
N VAL A 185 34.91 -43.61 -22.10
CA VAL A 185 36.37 -43.69 -22.31
C VAL A 185 36.66 -44.43 -23.62
N MET A 186 35.98 -45.54 -23.89
CA MET A 186 36.11 -46.25 -25.18
C MET A 186 35.67 -45.39 -26.37
N LEU A 187 34.60 -44.60 -26.22
CA LEU A 187 34.17 -43.64 -27.23
C LEU A 187 35.20 -42.51 -27.42
N ARG A 188 35.80 -42.02 -26.33
CA ARG A 188 36.86 -41.03 -26.40
C ARG A 188 38.10 -41.57 -27.13
N GLU A 189 38.54 -42.78 -26.77
CA GLU A 189 39.68 -43.45 -27.42
C GLU A 189 39.41 -43.74 -28.91
N ALA A 190 38.17 -44.06 -29.28
CA ALA A 190 37.75 -44.22 -30.67
C ALA A 190 37.80 -42.89 -31.44
N LEU A 191 37.33 -41.80 -30.81
CA LEU A 191 37.40 -40.45 -31.40
C LEU A 191 38.84 -39.98 -31.56
N GLU A 192 39.71 -40.22 -30.57
CA GLU A 192 41.14 -39.93 -30.62
C GLU A 192 41.83 -40.77 -31.72
N ALA A 193 41.52 -42.06 -31.85
CA ALA A 193 42.04 -42.90 -32.93
C ALA A 193 41.60 -42.41 -34.33
N LEU A 194 40.36 -41.92 -34.45
CA LEU A 194 39.85 -41.33 -35.68
C LEU A 194 40.54 -40.00 -36.01
N GLU A 195 40.82 -39.18 -35.00
CA GLU A 195 41.55 -37.92 -35.16
C GLU A 195 43.01 -38.16 -35.59
N THR A 196 43.68 -39.17 -35.01
CA THR A 196 45.03 -39.57 -35.45
C THR A 196 45.05 -40.13 -36.87
N LEU A 197 44.01 -40.88 -37.31
CA LEU A 197 43.93 -41.36 -38.69
C LEU A 197 43.78 -40.21 -39.69
N LYS A 198 43.03 -39.16 -39.35
CA LYS A 198 42.94 -37.94 -40.16
C LYS A 198 44.27 -37.20 -40.24
N GLN A 199 45.02 -37.16 -39.14
CA GLN A 199 46.38 -36.58 -39.15
C GLN A 199 47.32 -37.41 -40.03
N LEU A 200 47.24 -38.74 -39.98
CA LEU A 200 48.03 -39.64 -40.83
C LEU A 200 47.66 -39.54 -42.31
N GLU A 201 46.39 -39.29 -42.63
CA GLU A 201 45.93 -38.98 -44.00
C GLU A 201 46.61 -37.71 -44.54
N THR A 202 46.63 -36.62 -43.76
CA THR A 202 47.34 -35.39 -44.16
C THR A 202 48.85 -35.59 -44.30
N LEU A 203 49.45 -36.47 -43.49
CA LEU A 203 50.87 -36.82 -43.61
C LEU A 203 51.14 -37.68 -44.85
N ALA A 204 50.24 -38.59 -45.21
CA ALA A 204 50.32 -39.37 -46.44
C ALA A 204 50.24 -38.47 -47.70
N GLU A 205 49.37 -37.46 -47.69
CA GLU A 205 49.29 -36.42 -48.74
C GLU A 205 50.60 -35.63 -48.90
N SER A 206 51.29 -35.36 -47.79
CA SER A 206 52.61 -34.68 -47.83
C SER A 206 53.73 -35.60 -48.32
N LEU A 207 53.67 -36.89 -48.01
CA LEU A 207 54.69 -37.89 -48.37
C LEU A 207 54.54 -38.43 -49.81
N LEU A 208 53.42 -38.16 -50.47
CA LEU A 208 53.22 -38.42 -51.91
C LEU A 208 54.26 -37.74 -52.81
N HIS A 209 54.99 -36.74 -52.29
CA HIS A 209 56.04 -36.00 -52.99
C HIS A 209 57.48 -36.43 -52.60
N CYS A 210 57.66 -37.52 -51.84
CA CYS A 210 58.96 -38.01 -51.34
C CYS A 210 59.18 -39.50 -51.69
N GLU A 211 60.38 -39.89 -52.15
CA GLU A 211 60.70 -41.24 -52.69
C GLU A 211 61.22 -42.25 -51.63
N GLY A 212 60.77 -42.13 -50.37
CA GLY A 212 61.26 -42.97 -49.26
C GLY A 212 60.33 -44.12 -48.89
N ASP A 213 60.62 -45.34 -49.36
CA ASP A 213 59.83 -46.55 -49.08
C ASP A 213 59.72 -46.87 -47.57
N GLU A 214 60.77 -46.60 -46.80
CA GLU A 214 60.79 -46.84 -45.35
C GLU A 214 59.78 -45.95 -44.61
N GLN A 215 59.66 -44.67 -44.99
CA GLN A 215 58.71 -43.74 -44.37
C GLN A 215 57.26 -44.12 -44.70
N TRP A 216 57.03 -44.63 -45.90
CA TRP A 216 55.74 -45.19 -46.31
C TRP A 216 55.37 -46.44 -45.50
N SER A 217 56.32 -47.33 -45.26
CA SER A 217 56.09 -48.54 -44.45
C SER A 217 55.73 -48.21 -42.99
N VAL A 218 56.42 -47.21 -42.39
CA VAL A 218 56.16 -46.75 -41.02
C VAL A 218 54.79 -46.06 -40.92
N LEU A 219 54.42 -45.24 -41.91
CA LEU A 219 53.10 -44.60 -41.97
C LEU A 219 51.99 -45.66 -42.08
N MET A 220 52.15 -46.64 -42.95
CA MET A 220 51.16 -47.70 -43.13
C MET A 220 51.01 -48.56 -41.89
N GLN A 221 52.10 -48.90 -41.22
CA GLN A 221 52.04 -49.59 -39.93
C GLN A 221 51.28 -48.76 -38.87
N HIS A 222 51.48 -47.45 -38.84
CA HIS A 222 50.78 -46.56 -37.91
C HIS A 222 49.28 -46.45 -38.24
N VAL A 223 48.92 -46.36 -39.52
CA VAL A 223 47.53 -46.42 -40.00
C VAL A 223 46.88 -47.74 -39.61
N GLU A 224 47.55 -48.87 -39.83
CA GLU A 224 47.04 -50.21 -39.47
C GLU A 224 46.78 -50.33 -37.97
N VAL A 225 47.70 -49.84 -37.12
CA VAL A 225 47.54 -49.85 -35.66
C VAL A 225 46.32 -49.03 -35.23
N HIS A 226 46.16 -47.80 -35.75
CA HIS A 226 45.03 -46.94 -35.36
C HIS A 226 43.70 -47.40 -35.98
N GLN A 227 43.73 -47.98 -37.18
CA GLN A 227 42.57 -48.59 -37.81
C GLN A 227 42.11 -49.84 -37.04
N ALA A 228 43.03 -50.71 -36.64
CA ALA A 228 42.74 -51.86 -35.80
C ALA A 228 42.18 -51.43 -34.43
N LYS A 229 42.76 -50.39 -33.82
CA LYS A 229 42.28 -49.80 -32.57
C LYS A 229 40.86 -49.25 -32.70
N LEU A 230 40.58 -48.48 -33.76
CA LEU A 230 39.25 -47.92 -34.04
C LEU A 230 38.21 -49.03 -34.27
N LEU A 231 38.53 -50.02 -35.11
CA LEU A 231 37.64 -51.15 -35.39
C LEU A 231 37.35 -51.97 -34.13
N SER A 232 38.36 -52.20 -33.28
CA SER A 232 38.18 -52.90 -32.00
C SER A 232 37.23 -52.14 -31.08
N ARG A 233 37.43 -50.83 -30.90
CA ARG A 233 36.58 -50.00 -30.04
C ARG A 233 35.17 -49.83 -30.60
N CYS A 234 35.01 -49.67 -31.91
CA CYS A 234 33.69 -49.63 -32.55
C CYS A 234 32.94 -50.96 -32.37
N LYS A 235 33.60 -52.11 -32.52
CA LYS A 235 32.99 -53.42 -32.26
C LYS A 235 32.56 -53.58 -30.81
N GLU A 236 33.33 -53.06 -29.85
CA GLU A 236 32.99 -53.07 -28.42
C GLU A 236 31.83 -52.14 -28.09
N LEU A 237 31.77 -50.96 -28.70
CA LEU A 237 30.69 -49.99 -28.52
C LEU A 237 29.39 -50.46 -29.17
N SER A 238 29.46 -51.15 -30.31
CA SER A 238 28.31 -51.73 -31.02
C SER A 238 27.71 -52.96 -30.35
N LYS A 239 28.26 -53.44 -29.23
CA LYS A 239 27.63 -54.48 -28.42
C LYS A 239 26.31 -53.93 -27.85
N GLU A 240 25.22 -54.68 -28.02
CA GLU A 240 23.86 -54.27 -27.62
C GLU A 240 23.77 -53.83 -26.14
N ASP A 241 24.46 -54.54 -25.25
CA ASP A 241 24.51 -54.20 -23.82
C ASP A 241 25.21 -52.85 -23.56
N VAL A 242 26.21 -52.48 -24.36
CA VAL A 242 26.91 -51.19 -24.23
C VAL A 242 26.05 -50.06 -24.77
N MET A 243 25.41 -50.27 -25.93
CA MET A 243 24.48 -49.30 -26.53
C MET A 243 23.29 -49.03 -25.62
N SER A 244 22.63 -50.06 -25.09
CA SER A 244 21.51 -49.93 -24.16
C SER A 244 21.92 -49.21 -22.86
N ARG A 245 23.12 -49.46 -22.32
CA ARG A 245 23.66 -48.71 -21.17
C ARG A 245 23.92 -47.23 -21.49
N LEU A 246 24.39 -46.92 -22.71
CA LEU A 246 24.62 -45.54 -23.14
C LEU A 246 23.31 -44.79 -23.37
N THR A 247 22.34 -45.39 -24.07
CA THR A 247 21.02 -44.79 -24.32
C THR A 247 20.30 -44.51 -23.01
N THR A 248 20.26 -45.49 -22.10
CA THR A 248 19.65 -45.30 -20.77
C THR A 248 20.37 -44.22 -19.95
N SER A 249 21.70 -44.09 -20.03
CA SER A 249 22.45 -43.01 -19.37
C SER A 249 22.11 -41.63 -19.94
N ILE A 250 22.00 -41.51 -21.27
CA ILE A 250 21.59 -40.27 -21.95
C ILE A 250 20.16 -39.90 -21.57
N GLU A 251 19.23 -40.85 -21.58
CA GLU A 251 17.85 -40.64 -21.16
C GLU A 251 17.75 -40.22 -19.69
N ARG A 252 18.52 -40.85 -18.79
CA ARG A 252 18.59 -40.45 -17.37
C ARG A 252 19.07 -39.00 -17.24
N ARG A 253 20.09 -38.60 -18.00
CA ARG A 253 20.58 -37.22 -18.02
C ARG A 253 19.54 -36.25 -18.58
N ARG A 254 18.86 -36.62 -19.67
CA ARG A 254 17.78 -35.82 -20.27
C ARG A 254 16.63 -35.63 -19.29
N LYS A 255 16.11 -36.71 -18.70
CA LYS A 255 15.06 -36.69 -17.68
C LYS A 255 15.47 -35.84 -16.46
N LYS A 256 16.72 -35.95 -16.01
CA LYS A 256 17.26 -35.10 -14.92
C LYS A 256 17.24 -33.62 -15.30
N ARG A 257 17.72 -33.25 -16.49
CA ARG A 257 17.71 -31.86 -16.97
C ARG A 257 16.30 -31.30 -17.10
N GLU A 258 15.38 -32.09 -17.68
CA GLU A 258 13.98 -31.70 -17.80
C GLU A 258 13.32 -31.50 -16.44
N ARG A 259 13.56 -32.40 -15.46
CA ARG A 259 13.09 -32.23 -14.08
C ARG A 259 13.61 -30.93 -13.46
N LEU A 260 14.90 -30.64 -13.59
CA LEU A 260 15.49 -29.41 -13.05
C LEU A 260 14.93 -28.16 -13.73
N LYS A 261 14.68 -28.22 -15.04
CA LYS A 261 14.03 -27.13 -15.78
C LYS A 261 12.60 -26.89 -15.26
N ARG A 262 11.80 -27.95 -15.11
CA ARG A 262 10.44 -27.85 -14.54
C ARG A 262 10.45 -27.29 -13.12
N GLN A 263 11.40 -27.73 -12.29
CA GLN A 263 11.54 -27.23 -10.92
C GLN A 263 11.94 -25.75 -10.88
N ARG A 264 12.81 -25.30 -11.80
CA ARG A 264 13.16 -23.88 -11.91
C ARG A 264 11.94 -23.04 -12.28
N VAL A 265 11.22 -23.44 -13.34
CA VAL A 265 10.00 -22.74 -13.78
C VAL A 265 8.97 -22.69 -12.65
N ARG A 266 8.75 -23.80 -11.93
CA ARG A 266 7.84 -23.82 -10.77
C ARG A 266 8.26 -22.81 -9.69
N ARG A 267 9.54 -22.76 -9.34
CA ARG A 267 10.05 -21.78 -8.35
C ARG A 267 9.93 -20.34 -8.81
N GLU A 268 10.13 -20.08 -10.11
CA GLU A 268 9.93 -18.75 -10.70
C GLU A 268 8.45 -18.35 -10.65
N GLN A 269 7.53 -19.27 -10.95
CA GLN A 269 6.09 -19.04 -10.83
C GLN A 269 5.67 -18.79 -9.37
N GLU A 270 6.10 -19.63 -8.44
CA GLU A 270 5.83 -19.46 -6.99
C GLU A 270 6.37 -18.10 -6.49
N ALA A 271 7.58 -17.71 -6.92
CA ALA A 271 8.15 -16.43 -6.54
C ALA A 271 7.40 -15.23 -7.14
N GLU A 272 6.87 -15.36 -8.36
CA GLU A 272 6.09 -14.30 -8.99
C GLU A 272 4.69 -14.19 -8.37
N GLU A 273 4.05 -15.31 -8.07
CA GLU A 273 2.79 -15.34 -7.33
C GLU A 273 2.93 -14.70 -5.94
N GLU A 274 4.04 -14.98 -5.24
CA GLU A 274 4.31 -14.36 -3.94
C GLU A 274 4.52 -12.85 -4.05
N LYS A 275 5.27 -12.39 -5.06
CA LYS A 275 5.39 -10.94 -5.32
C LYS A 275 4.04 -10.29 -5.61
N MET A 276 3.19 -10.95 -6.40
CA MET A 276 1.84 -10.45 -6.70
C MET A 276 0.99 -10.38 -5.43
N ARG A 277 1.07 -11.39 -4.56
CA ARG A 277 0.39 -11.39 -3.24
C ARG A 277 0.88 -10.22 -2.38
N VAL A 278 2.19 -10.08 -2.20
CA VAL A 278 2.78 -8.98 -1.44
C VAL A 278 2.35 -7.63 -2.00
N ALA A 279 2.41 -7.44 -3.32
CA ALA A 279 1.98 -6.21 -3.98
C ALA A 279 0.49 -5.91 -3.73
N THR A 280 -0.39 -6.92 -3.73
CA THR A 280 -1.82 -6.72 -3.42
C THR A 280 -2.04 -6.32 -1.96
N VAL A 281 -1.31 -6.92 -1.02
CA VAL A 281 -1.37 -6.57 0.40
C VAL A 281 -0.86 -5.14 0.63
N GLU A 282 0.27 -4.78 0.01
CA GLU A 282 0.82 -3.43 0.07
C GLU A 282 -0.15 -2.39 -0.52
N ALA A 283 -0.78 -2.70 -1.66
CA ALA A 283 -1.80 -1.83 -2.25
C ALA A 283 -3.01 -1.63 -1.32
N ASN A 284 -3.47 -2.69 -0.65
CA ASN A 284 -4.56 -2.61 0.33
C ASN A 284 -4.16 -1.77 1.55
N ILE A 285 -2.94 -1.94 2.06
CA ILE A 285 -2.40 -1.14 3.17
C ILE A 285 -2.32 0.33 2.77
N ASN A 286 -1.79 0.63 1.59
CA ASN A 286 -1.67 1.99 1.09
C ASN A 286 -3.04 2.64 0.87
N ALA A 287 -4.01 1.90 0.33
CA ALA A 287 -5.38 2.38 0.20
C ALA A 287 -6.02 2.68 1.57
N CYS A 288 -5.79 1.83 2.58
CA CYS A 288 -6.27 2.09 3.94
C CYS A 288 -5.63 3.34 4.54
N ARG A 289 -4.30 3.50 4.41
CA ARG A 289 -3.58 4.71 4.86
C ARG A 289 -4.10 5.96 4.18
N GLN A 290 -4.33 5.90 2.87
CA GLN A 290 -4.85 7.02 2.11
C GLN A 290 -6.24 7.42 2.60
N ARG A 291 -7.16 6.47 2.82
CA ARG A 291 -8.49 6.76 3.38
C ARG A 291 -8.42 7.43 4.76
N ILE A 292 -7.47 7.03 5.61
CA ILE A 292 -7.27 7.66 6.92
C ILE A 292 -6.80 9.11 6.76
N LEU A 293 -5.83 9.35 5.88
CA LEU A 293 -5.32 10.70 5.60
C LEU A 293 -6.40 11.58 4.98
N ASP A 294 -7.16 11.06 4.02
CA ASP A 294 -8.25 11.79 3.37
C ASP A 294 -9.32 12.17 4.38
N LYS A 295 -9.71 11.24 5.27
CA LYS A 295 -10.67 11.51 6.34
C LYS A 295 -10.16 12.60 7.29
N ALA A 296 -8.90 12.52 7.74
CA ALA A 296 -8.32 13.52 8.62
C ALA A 296 -8.21 14.91 7.94
N ASN A 297 -7.88 14.95 6.65
CA ASN A 297 -7.84 16.19 5.88
C ASN A 297 -9.24 16.77 5.69
N GLN A 298 -10.24 15.93 5.45
CA GLN A 298 -11.63 16.38 5.35
C GLN A 298 -12.12 16.95 6.68
N GLU A 299 -11.88 16.26 7.80
CA GLU A 299 -12.21 16.76 9.14
C GLU A 299 -11.52 18.11 9.43
N ARG A 300 -10.28 18.28 8.99
CA ARG A 300 -9.54 19.54 9.11
C ARG A 300 -10.17 20.65 8.25
N GLN A 301 -10.49 20.37 6.99
CA GLN A 301 -11.14 21.34 6.10
C GLN A 301 -12.52 21.75 6.63
N GLU A 302 -13.30 20.80 7.16
CA GLU A 302 -14.58 21.07 7.80
C GLU A 302 -14.44 21.94 9.06
N ALA A 303 -13.38 21.76 9.84
CA ALA A 303 -13.08 22.61 10.97
C ALA A 303 -12.66 24.03 10.54
N GLU A 304 -11.78 24.14 9.54
CA GLU A 304 -11.33 25.43 8.99
C GLU A 304 -12.52 26.23 8.42
N MET A 305 -13.44 25.59 7.67
CA MET A 305 -14.66 26.24 7.18
C MET A 305 -15.56 26.74 8.33
N LYS A 306 -15.71 25.98 9.41
CA LYS A 306 -16.49 26.41 10.58
C LYS A 306 -15.85 27.61 11.27
N GLU A 307 -14.53 27.61 11.43
CA GLU A 307 -13.79 28.74 12.00
C GLU A 307 -13.93 30.00 11.14
N GLU A 308 -13.90 29.88 9.81
CA GLU A 308 -14.15 30.99 8.89
C GLU A 308 -15.56 31.56 9.05
N VAL A 309 -16.58 30.70 9.14
CA VAL A 309 -17.97 31.12 9.36
C VAL A 309 -18.13 31.83 10.71
N ASP A 310 -17.56 31.28 11.79
CA ASP A 310 -17.61 31.89 13.12
C ASP A 310 -16.86 33.23 13.17
N SER A 311 -15.74 33.33 12.46
CA SER A 311 -14.99 34.58 12.30
C SER A 311 -15.85 35.67 11.64
N ILE A 312 -16.52 35.35 10.52
CA ILE A 312 -17.42 36.28 9.82
C ILE A 312 -18.59 36.69 10.71
N LEU A 313 -19.22 35.75 11.42
CA LEU A 313 -20.30 36.05 12.37
C LEU A 313 -19.82 36.97 13.50
N SER A 314 -18.62 36.74 14.03
CA SER A 314 -18.03 37.58 15.07
C SER A 314 -17.78 39.00 14.56
N GLU A 315 -17.34 39.16 13.31
CA GLU A 315 -17.11 40.45 12.67
C GLU A 315 -18.43 41.20 12.47
N ILE A 316 -19.48 40.54 12.00
CA ILE A 316 -20.82 41.15 11.84
C ILE A 316 -21.37 41.59 13.19
N ARG A 317 -21.25 40.75 14.24
CA ARG A 317 -21.67 41.12 15.60
C ARG A 317 -20.89 42.31 16.13
N PHE A 318 -19.59 42.38 15.85
CA PHE A 318 -18.76 43.53 16.19
C PHE A 318 -19.24 44.80 15.47
N LYS A 319 -19.52 44.72 14.16
CA LYS A 319 -20.08 45.83 13.36
C LYS A 319 -21.42 46.31 13.91
N ILE A 320 -22.35 45.39 14.22
CA ILE A 320 -23.65 45.71 14.83
C ILE A 320 -23.46 46.48 16.14
N ASN A 321 -22.63 45.96 17.05
CA ASN A 321 -22.38 46.62 18.33
C ASN A 321 -21.74 48.00 18.15
N ARG A 322 -20.78 48.11 17.22
CA ARG A 322 -20.12 49.39 16.95
C ARG A 322 -21.07 50.44 16.39
N THR A 323 -21.98 50.05 15.50
CA THR A 323 -23.01 50.95 14.97
C THR A 323 -23.98 51.39 16.07
N ARG A 324 -24.38 50.48 16.98
CA ARG A 324 -25.20 50.83 18.16
C ARG A 324 -24.51 51.85 19.07
N GLU A 325 -23.22 51.67 19.34
CA GLU A 325 -22.43 52.64 20.13
C GLU A 325 -22.40 54.02 19.47
N TYR A 326 -22.31 54.10 18.14
CA TYR A 326 -22.33 55.38 17.43
C TYR A 326 -23.71 56.04 17.49
N LEU A 327 -24.80 55.27 17.38
CA LEU A 327 -26.15 55.78 17.56
C LEU A 327 -26.37 56.34 18.97
N GLU A 328 -25.87 55.65 20.01
CA GLU A 328 -25.94 56.12 21.39
C GLU A 328 -25.16 57.43 21.59
N LYS A 329 -23.97 57.55 20.99
CA LYS A 329 -23.19 58.80 21.01
C LYS A 329 -23.90 59.96 20.30
N LEU A 330 -24.56 59.71 19.17
CA LEU A 330 -25.37 60.73 18.49
C LEU A 330 -26.53 61.19 19.37
N GLU A 331 -27.18 60.27 20.08
CA GLU A 331 -28.27 60.61 21.00
C GLU A 331 -27.75 61.47 22.18
N ALA A 332 -26.60 61.12 22.76
CA ALA A 332 -25.94 61.93 23.77
C ALA A 332 -25.57 63.34 23.25
N LEU A 333 -25.14 63.47 21.99
CA LEU A 333 -24.86 64.77 21.36
C LEU A 333 -26.13 65.62 21.18
N LYS A 334 -27.26 65.02 20.81
CA LYS A 334 -28.55 65.72 20.76
C LYS A 334 -28.96 66.24 22.13
N GLN A 335 -28.87 65.39 23.16
CA GLN A 335 -29.19 65.77 24.54
C GLN A 335 -28.30 66.91 25.04
N LEU A 336 -26.99 66.83 24.79
CA LEU A 336 -26.04 67.88 25.16
C LEU A 336 -26.38 69.22 24.47
N ARG A 337 -26.76 69.18 23.19
CA ARG A 337 -27.16 70.41 22.49
C ARG A 337 -28.48 70.96 23.02
N ALA A 338 -29.46 70.10 23.30
CA ALA A 338 -30.73 70.51 23.91
C ALA A 338 -30.51 71.18 25.28
N ALA A 339 -29.69 70.58 26.16
CA ALA A 339 -29.34 71.15 27.46
C ALA A 339 -28.60 72.50 27.33
N ARG A 340 -27.69 72.63 26.35
CA ARG A 340 -27.03 73.92 26.06
C ARG A 340 -28.02 74.98 25.59
N LYS A 341 -28.95 74.61 24.70
CA LYS A 341 -30.01 75.51 24.20
C LYS A 341 -30.90 75.99 25.34
N GLU A 342 -31.31 75.11 26.23
CA GLU A 342 -32.08 75.44 27.43
C GLU A 342 -31.30 76.38 28.37
N SER A 343 -30.01 76.11 28.61
CA SER A 343 -29.16 76.97 29.44
C SER A 343 -28.99 78.39 28.87
N TYR A 344 -28.91 78.53 27.54
CA TYR A 344 -28.87 79.85 26.90
C TYR A 344 -30.21 80.58 27.04
N GLN A 345 -31.33 79.88 26.84
CA GLN A 345 -32.67 80.44 27.01
C GLN A 345 -32.90 80.95 28.44
N GLN A 346 -32.46 80.20 29.45
CA GLN A 346 -32.50 80.64 30.85
C GLN A 346 -31.69 81.92 31.11
N LYS A 347 -30.63 82.17 30.33
CA LYS A 347 -29.80 83.39 30.39
C LYS A 347 -30.32 84.52 29.49
N GLY A 348 -31.46 84.34 28.81
CA GLY A 348 -32.04 85.31 27.88
C GLY A 348 -31.32 85.39 26.52
N LEU A 349 -30.43 84.45 26.22
CA LEU A 349 -29.69 84.36 24.95
C LEU A 349 -30.33 83.29 24.05
N TYR A 350 -30.46 83.58 22.75
CA TYR A 350 -31.03 82.64 21.78
C TYR A 350 -29.97 82.17 20.78
N VAL A 351 -29.98 80.88 20.48
CA VAL A 351 -29.18 80.29 19.39
C VAL A 351 -29.87 80.60 18.06
N ALA A 352 -29.09 80.97 17.03
CA ALA A 352 -29.62 81.21 15.69
C ALA A 352 -30.39 80.00 15.16
N SER A 353 -31.61 80.21 14.67
CA SER A 353 -32.51 79.14 14.22
C SER A 353 -31.91 78.31 13.07
N GLU A 354 -31.20 78.96 12.15
CA GLU A 354 -30.53 78.30 11.02
C GLU A 354 -29.45 77.32 11.49
N ALA A 355 -28.66 77.71 12.48
CA ALA A 355 -27.61 76.86 13.03
C ALA A 355 -28.17 75.64 13.78
N ASP A 356 -29.39 75.76 14.34
CA ASP A 356 -30.09 74.64 14.99
C ASP A 356 -30.70 73.68 13.98
N SER A 357 -31.33 74.18 12.91
CA SER A 357 -31.81 73.36 11.80
C SER A 357 -30.67 72.58 11.17
N ASN A 358 -29.57 73.26 10.81
CA ASN A 358 -28.43 72.61 10.16
C ASN A 358 -27.82 71.49 11.02
N PHE A 359 -27.80 71.64 12.34
CA PHE A 359 -27.36 70.57 13.24
C PHE A 359 -28.34 69.41 13.28
N GLN A 360 -29.65 69.70 13.40
CA GLN A 360 -30.67 68.66 13.42
C GLN A 360 -30.68 67.87 12.11
N ASP A 361 -30.58 68.56 10.97
CA ASP A 361 -30.51 67.95 9.65
C ASP A 361 -29.25 67.10 9.48
N GLY A 362 -28.09 67.60 9.94
CA GLY A 362 -26.84 66.84 9.94
C GLY A 362 -26.90 65.59 10.82
N VAL A 363 -27.36 65.70 12.06
CA VAL A 363 -27.50 64.56 12.97
C VAL A 363 -28.53 63.57 12.45
N ALA A 364 -29.67 64.03 11.93
CA ALA A 364 -30.69 63.17 11.34
C ALA A 364 -30.16 62.44 10.11
N SER A 365 -29.34 63.08 9.28
CA SER A 365 -28.71 62.42 8.13
C SER A 365 -27.74 61.31 8.55
N VAL A 366 -26.88 61.57 9.53
CA VAL A 366 -25.93 60.55 10.03
C VAL A 366 -26.67 59.42 10.76
N GLN A 367 -27.71 59.76 11.52
CA GLN A 367 -28.54 58.77 12.20
C GLN A 367 -29.20 57.81 11.20
N ARG A 368 -29.85 58.34 10.14
CA ARG A 368 -30.45 57.49 9.09
C ARG A 368 -29.42 56.56 8.45
N LEU A 369 -28.24 57.09 8.12
CA LEU A 369 -27.15 56.28 7.54
C LEU A 369 -26.74 55.12 8.46
N LEU A 370 -26.59 55.38 9.77
CA LEU A 370 -26.22 54.34 10.74
C LEU A 370 -27.37 53.35 10.98
N GLU A 371 -28.62 53.80 10.96
CA GLU A 371 -29.80 52.94 11.08
C GLU A 371 -29.94 52.01 9.87
N ASP A 372 -29.69 52.52 8.65
CA ASP A 372 -29.67 51.73 7.42
C ASP A 372 -28.57 50.67 7.48
N GLN A 373 -27.34 51.06 7.84
CA GLN A 373 -26.21 50.14 8.03
C GLN A 373 -26.48 49.08 9.10
N LEU A 374 -27.10 49.46 10.21
CA LEU A 374 -27.50 48.52 11.26
C LEU A 374 -28.53 47.51 10.76
N SER A 375 -29.53 47.98 9.99
CA SER A 375 -30.52 47.12 9.35
C SER A 375 -29.85 46.10 8.42
N ASP A 376 -28.87 46.52 7.63
CA ASP A 376 -28.20 45.63 6.68
C ASP A 376 -27.33 44.58 7.39
N TYR A 377 -26.57 44.95 8.43
CA TYR A 377 -25.83 43.98 9.24
C TYR A 377 -26.74 42.98 9.95
N LEU A 378 -27.92 43.40 10.41
CA LEU A 378 -28.91 42.50 11.01
C LEU A 378 -29.47 41.52 9.97
N LYS A 379 -29.75 41.98 8.74
CA LYS A 379 -30.16 41.10 7.64
C LYS A 379 -29.07 40.07 7.33
N GLU A 380 -27.81 40.51 7.22
CA GLU A 380 -26.66 39.62 6.99
C GLU A 380 -26.53 38.56 8.10
N GLU A 381 -26.62 38.96 9.39
CA GLU A 381 -26.58 38.03 10.51
C GLU A 381 -27.73 37.01 10.45
N THR A 382 -28.96 37.45 10.15
CA THR A 382 -30.11 36.54 10.03
C THR A 382 -29.97 35.59 8.85
N ALA A 383 -29.48 36.07 7.70
CA ALA A 383 -29.25 35.24 6.53
C ALA A 383 -28.22 34.15 6.81
N LEU A 384 -27.08 34.50 7.42
CA LEU A 384 -26.03 33.52 7.76
C LEU A 384 -26.52 32.50 8.79
N LYS A 385 -27.32 32.92 9.79
CA LYS A 385 -27.92 31.98 10.76
C LYS A 385 -28.86 30.99 10.10
N VAL A 386 -29.75 31.47 9.22
CA VAL A 386 -30.67 30.59 8.47
C VAL A 386 -29.88 29.60 7.61
N MET A 387 -28.84 30.06 6.91
CA MET A 387 -27.97 29.18 6.12
C MET A 387 -27.33 28.07 6.98
N LEU A 388 -26.77 28.43 8.15
CA LEU A 388 -26.15 27.48 9.06
C LEU A 388 -27.18 26.48 9.63
N GLU A 389 -28.38 26.93 9.99
CA GLU A 389 -29.46 26.06 10.44
C GLU A 389 -29.94 25.10 9.34
N THR A 390 -30.05 25.57 8.09
CA THR A 390 -30.40 24.72 6.96
C THR A 390 -29.34 23.66 6.70
N GLU A 391 -28.05 24.03 6.73
CA GLU A 391 -26.95 23.08 6.54
C GLU A 391 -26.90 22.05 7.68
N GLN A 392 -27.04 22.48 8.92
CA GLN A 392 -27.09 21.56 10.07
C GLN A 392 -28.26 20.58 9.96
N LYS A 393 -29.41 21.04 9.50
CA LYS A 393 -30.58 20.18 9.30
C LYS A 393 -30.35 19.16 8.18
N GLU A 394 -29.75 19.56 7.07
CA GLU A 394 -29.38 18.65 5.98
C GLU A 394 -28.35 17.60 6.44
N GLN A 395 -27.32 18.00 7.20
CA GLN A 395 -26.35 17.08 7.79
C GLN A 395 -27.02 16.08 8.74
N TYR A 396 -27.96 16.54 9.57
CA TYR A 396 -28.71 15.66 10.47
C TYR A 396 -29.62 14.69 9.71
N GLU A 397 -30.32 15.13 8.67
CA GLU A 397 -31.17 14.27 7.85
C GLU A 397 -30.36 13.23 7.07
N SER A 398 -29.22 13.64 6.51
CA SER A 398 -28.26 12.74 5.84
C SER A 398 -27.69 11.70 6.80
N SER A 399 -27.21 12.12 7.98
CA SER A 399 -26.72 11.22 9.03
C SER A 399 -27.82 10.27 9.52
N LYS A 400 -29.04 10.77 9.71
CA LYS A 400 -30.19 9.95 10.09
C LYS A 400 -30.53 8.92 9.02
N LEU A 401 -30.43 9.26 7.73
CA LEU A 401 -30.64 8.31 6.64
C LEU A 401 -29.53 7.25 6.61
N ALA A 402 -28.27 7.65 6.76
CA ALA A 402 -27.14 6.73 6.85
C ALA A 402 -27.28 5.77 8.04
N ASN A 403 -27.61 6.29 9.22
CA ASN A 403 -27.84 5.49 10.43
C ASN A 403 -29.02 4.53 10.26
N LYS A 404 -30.09 4.94 9.57
CA LYS A 404 -31.21 4.04 9.23
C LYS A 404 -30.78 2.93 8.29
N GLN A 405 -30.00 3.25 7.26
CA GLN A 405 -29.47 2.26 6.32
C GLN A 405 -28.57 1.27 7.06
N GLU A 406 -27.67 1.75 7.91
CA GLU A 406 -26.81 0.91 8.75
C GLU A 406 -27.64 0.04 9.70
N ALA A 407 -28.67 0.59 10.35
CA ALA A 407 -29.56 -0.16 11.23
C ALA A 407 -30.33 -1.25 10.47
N VAL A 408 -30.78 -0.97 9.24
CA VAL A 408 -31.42 -1.98 8.37
C VAL A 408 -30.42 -3.08 8.01
N LEU A 409 -29.21 -2.73 7.59
CA LEU A 409 -28.17 -3.71 7.27
C LEU A 409 -27.81 -4.56 8.50
N ARG A 410 -27.68 -3.94 9.67
CA ARG A 410 -27.42 -4.63 10.94
C ARG A 410 -28.56 -5.55 11.35
N SER A 411 -29.82 -5.17 11.05
CA SER A 411 -30.98 -6.01 11.33
C SER A 411 -31.11 -7.18 10.37
N LEU A 412 -30.76 -6.99 9.08
CA LEU A 412 -30.84 -8.02 8.05
C LEU A 412 -29.69 -9.03 8.12
N PHE A 413 -28.47 -8.56 8.42
CA PHE A 413 -27.25 -9.36 8.33
C PHE A 413 -26.55 -9.57 9.68
N GLY A 414 -27.10 -9.01 10.76
CA GLY A 414 -26.45 -9.00 12.07
C GLY A 414 -25.33 -7.97 12.18
N SER A 415 -24.69 -7.91 13.35
CA SER A 415 -23.49 -7.09 13.51
C SER A 415 -22.28 -7.79 12.91
N THR A 416 -21.42 -7.02 12.23
CA THR A 416 -20.08 -7.45 11.83
C THR A 416 -19.14 -7.62 13.02
N GLU A 417 -19.49 -7.05 14.17
CA GLU A 417 -18.73 -7.23 15.40
C GLU A 417 -19.14 -8.56 16.05
N VAL A 418 -18.18 -9.48 16.10
CA VAL A 418 -18.36 -10.79 16.73
C VAL A 418 -18.02 -10.66 18.21
N ASP A 419 -18.96 -11.02 19.08
CA ASP A 419 -18.74 -11.12 20.53
C ASP A 419 -17.50 -11.99 20.81
N PRO A 420 -16.53 -11.50 21.61
CA PRO A 420 -15.37 -12.29 22.03
C PRO A 420 -15.70 -13.70 22.54
N ALA A 421 -16.86 -13.88 23.20
CA ALA A 421 -17.31 -15.18 23.69
C ALA A 421 -17.68 -16.17 22.58
N VAL A 422 -18.18 -15.66 21.44
CA VAL A 422 -18.63 -16.47 20.29
C VAL A 422 -17.54 -16.58 19.22
N LEU A 423 -16.49 -15.75 19.32
CA LEU A 423 -15.38 -15.67 18.37
C LEU A 423 -14.71 -17.03 18.04
N PRO A 424 -14.52 -17.98 18.99
CA PRO A 424 -14.01 -19.31 18.64
C PRO A 424 -14.93 -20.10 17.69
N PHE A 425 -16.25 -19.98 17.88
CA PHE A 425 -17.24 -20.64 17.02
C PHE A 425 -17.36 -19.93 15.68
N ASN A 426 -17.37 -18.59 15.68
CA ASN A 426 -17.38 -17.80 14.46
C ASN A 426 -16.19 -18.17 13.56
N LYS A 427 -14.98 -18.25 14.13
CA LYS A 427 -13.78 -18.73 13.43
C LYS A 427 -13.96 -20.13 12.86
N LEU A 428 -14.62 -21.06 13.56
CA LEU A 428 -14.87 -22.40 13.01
C LEU A 428 -15.69 -22.34 11.71
N TYR A 429 -16.68 -21.45 11.63
CA TYR A 429 -17.55 -21.30 10.45
C TYR A 429 -16.92 -20.43 9.36
N THR A 430 -16.16 -19.39 9.71
CA THR A 430 -15.56 -18.45 8.73
C THR A 430 -14.19 -18.89 8.24
N SER A 431 -13.44 -19.70 9.00
CA SER A 431 -12.06 -20.09 8.68
C SER A 431 -11.91 -20.78 7.31
N SER A 432 -12.96 -21.47 6.86
CA SER A 432 -12.98 -22.10 5.52
C SER A 432 -12.94 -21.08 4.38
N SER A 433 -13.43 -19.86 4.60
CA SER A 433 -13.34 -18.75 3.63
C SER A 433 -11.99 -18.04 3.65
N GLU A 434 -11.26 -18.14 4.76
CA GLU A 434 -9.99 -17.43 4.99
C GLU A 434 -8.76 -18.27 4.61
N SER A 435 -8.83 -19.59 4.76
CA SER A 435 -7.72 -20.51 4.51
C SER A 435 -8.15 -21.76 3.76
N LEU A 436 -7.39 -22.10 2.71
CA LEU A 436 -7.58 -23.33 1.95
C LEU A 436 -7.36 -24.59 2.81
N GLU A 437 -6.45 -24.54 3.79
CA GLU A 437 -6.20 -25.65 4.70
C GLU A 437 -7.40 -25.91 5.60
N SER A 438 -7.99 -24.84 6.14
CA SER A 438 -9.21 -24.93 6.94
C SER A 438 -10.38 -25.44 6.11
N LEU A 439 -10.52 -24.99 4.85
CA LEU A 439 -11.53 -25.51 3.93
C LEU A 439 -11.34 -27.00 3.65
N ALA A 440 -10.12 -27.44 3.36
CA ALA A 440 -9.80 -28.84 3.14
C ALA A 440 -10.05 -29.69 4.39
N TRP A 441 -9.72 -29.17 5.59
CA TRP A 441 -9.97 -29.84 6.86
C TRP A 441 -11.47 -30.00 7.13
N VAL A 442 -12.27 -28.93 6.97
CA VAL A 442 -13.73 -28.99 7.11
C VAL A 442 -14.30 -30.00 6.12
N ARG A 443 -13.85 -29.96 4.86
CA ARG A 443 -14.33 -30.88 3.84
C ARG A 443 -13.99 -32.34 4.16
N ASN A 444 -12.75 -32.64 4.55
CA ASN A 444 -12.35 -33.97 4.97
C ASN A 444 -13.14 -34.46 6.19
N SER A 445 -13.42 -33.55 7.13
CA SER A 445 -14.23 -33.85 8.33
C SER A 445 -15.68 -34.18 7.99
N TRP A 446 -16.21 -33.66 6.88
CA TRP A 446 -17.52 -34.06 6.36
C TRP A 446 -17.44 -35.34 5.50
N ASP A 447 -16.40 -35.46 4.69
CA ASP A 447 -16.21 -36.60 3.79
C ASP A 447 -16.07 -37.91 4.56
N GLN A 448 -15.52 -37.91 5.79
CA GLN A 448 -15.47 -39.11 6.64
C GLN A 448 -16.86 -39.74 6.90
N PHE A 449 -17.94 -38.97 6.76
CA PHE A 449 -19.31 -39.43 6.93
C PHE A 449 -20.01 -39.90 5.65
N LEU A 450 -19.39 -39.67 4.49
CA LEU A 450 -19.90 -40.07 3.18
C LEU A 450 -19.32 -41.41 2.70
N VAL A 451 -18.34 -41.95 3.43
CA VAL A 451 -17.64 -43.18 3.07
C VAL A 451 -18.42 -44.41 3.60
N PRO A 452 -18.43 -45.55 2.86
CA PRO A 452 -19.08 -46.77 3.31
C PRO A 452 -18.64 -47.22 4.72
N PRO A 453 -19.53 -47.87 5.49
CA PRO A 453 -19.31 -48.21 6.90
C PRO A 453 -18.11 -49.14 7.15
N ASP A 454 -17.63 -49.83 6.11
CA ASP A 454 -16.49 -50.74 6.18
C ASP A 454 -15.12 -50.05 6.04
N HIS A 455 -15.10 -48.72 5.84
CA HIS A 455 -13.86 -47.97 5.67
C HIS A 455 -13.21 -47.62 7.02
N PRO A 456 -11.91 -47.89 7.23
CA PRO A 456 -11.25 -47.77 8.54
C PRO A 456 -11.16 -46.34 9.08
N GLY A 457 -11.34 -45.32 8.24
CA GLY A 457 -11.43 -43.91 8.63
C GLY A 457 -12.80 -43.28 8.44
N GLY A 458 -13.82 -44.07 8.12
CA GLY A 458 -15.20 -43.59 7.94
C GLY A 458 -15.99 -43.71 9.24
N SER A 459 -16.86 -42.74 9.52
CA SER A 459 -17.85 -42.83 10.60
C SER A 459 -19.22 -42.63 10.00
N SER A 460 -20.15 -43.55 10.19
CA SER A 460 -21.51 -43.38 9.65
C SER A 460 -22.23 -42.20 10.31
N VAL A 461 -22.96 -41.39 9.54
CA VAL A 461 -23.88 -40.40 10.11
C VAL A 461 -24.91 -41.14 10.97
N PRO A 462 -25.09 -40.79 12.25
CA PRO A 462 -26.07 -41.45 13.09
C PRO A 462 -27.46 -41.36 12.46
N VAL A 463 -28.08 -42.51 12.20
CA VAL A 463 -29.44 -42.60 11.63
C VAL A 463 -30.52 -42.34 12.70
N GLN A 464 -30.13 -42.38 13.97
CA GLN A 464 -31.00 -42.17 15.13
C GLN A 464 -30.69 -40.84 15.81
N TRP A 465 -31.63 -40.36 16.63
CA TRP A 465 -31.42 -39.18 17.47
C TRP A 465 -30.14 -39.33 18.28
N VAL A 466 -29.20 -38.41 18.06
CA VAL A 466 -27.95 -38.35 18.83
C VAL A 466 -28.32 -37.77 20.19
N VAL A 467 -28.35 -38.62 21.21
CA VAL A 467 -28.46 -38.18 22.60
C VAL A 467 -27.07 -37.67 23.00
N PRO A 468 -26.90 -36.37 23.28
CA PRO A 468 -25.62 -35.87 23.73
C PRO A 468 -25.23 -36.57 25.05
N PRO A 469 -23.94 -36.87 25.26
CA PRO A 469 -23.48 -37.38 26.55
C PRO A 469 -23.81 -36.40 27.66
N GLU A 470 -23.94 -36.90 28.90
CA GLU A 470 -24.16 -36.03 30.06
C GLU A 470 -23.13 -34.88 30.07
N PRO A 471 -23.57 -33.66 30.39
CA PRO A 471 -22.75 -32.45 30.28
C PRO A 471 -21.45 -32.66 31.06
N SER A 472 -20.33 -32.63 30.33
CA SER A 472 -18.98 -32.92 30.86
C SER A 472 -18.48 -31.89 31.87
N SER A 473 -19.20 -30.79 32.05
CA SER A 473 -18.95 -29.80 33.08
C SER A 473 -20.25 -29.27 33.67
N HIS A 474 -20.21 -28.96 34.97
CA HIS A 474 -21.34 -28.38 35.69
C HIS A 474 -21.87 -27.09 35.03
N SER A 475 -20.98 -26.30 34.42
CA SER A 475 -21.33 -25.07 33.70
C SER A 475 -22.24 -25.31 32.48
N TRP A 476 -22.01 -26.41 31.76
CA TRP A 476 -22.85 -26.82 30.63
C TRP A 476 -24.17 -27.44 31.10
N ALA A 477 -24.16 -28.15 32.23
CA ALA A 477 -25.35 -28.79 32.78
C ALA A 477 -26.49 -27.82 33.10
N MET A 478 -26.15 -26.60 33.52
CA MET A 478 -27.13 -25.54 33.81
C MET A 478 -27.99 -25.15 32.60
N PHE A 479 -27.52 -25.41 31.37
CA PHE A 479 -28.26 -25.08 30.14
C PHE A 479 -28.97 -26.29 29.51
N CYS A 480 -28.75 -27.51 30.02
CA CYS A 480 -29.35 -28.74 29.50
C CYS A 480 -30.56 -29.21 30.32
N THR A 481 -30.79 -28.64 31.50
CA THR A 481 -31.97 -28.93 32.32
C THR A 481 -33.11 -27.96 31.98
N SER A 482 -33.94 -28.36 31.02
CA SER A 482 -35.31 -27.83 30.83
C SER A 482 -36.28 -28.99 30.79
#